data_AF-A0A2V5Q0D7-F1
#
_entry.id   AF-A0A2V5Q0D7-F1
#
_cell.length_a   1.000
_cell.length_b   1.000
_cell.length_c   1.000
_cell.angle_alpha   90.00
_cell.angle_beta   90.00
_cell.angle_gamma   90.00
#
_symmetry.space_group_name_H-M   'P 1'
#
loop_
_entity.id
_entity.type
_entity.pdbx_description
1 polymer ?
#
loop_
_entity_poly.entity_id
_entity_poly.type
_entity_poly.pdbx_seq_one_letter_code
_entity_poly.pdbx_strand_id
1 'polypeptide(L)'
;MLWIMIDEHPDSINDGGFAVQMPLNLGGTRWVDVPAKYHCNSCGFSFADGHSEIHRWLVPRAIPEVTYIGMSGILNVPNNPDVIWTAKRTSARIDGTPLPY
;
A
#
# COMPACT_ATOMS: atom_id res chain seq x y z
N MET A 1 6.19 -12.47 2.30
CA MET A 1 7.14 -11.81 3.22
C MET A 1 6.41 -10.66 3.87
N LEU A 2 6.63 -10.40 5.16
CA LEU A 2 5.87 -9.42 5.94
C LEU A 2 6.65 -8.10 6.03
N TRP A 3 6.09 -7.01 5.52
CA TRP A 3 6.66 -5.67 5.74
C TRP A 3 6.35 -5.17 7.15
N ILE A 4 7.20 -4.28 7.68
CA ILE A 4 7.04 -3.67 9.01
C ILE A 4 6.96 -2.14 8.92
N MET A 5 7.80 -1.52 8.09
CA MET A 5 7.78 -0.06 7.87
C MET A 5 7.65 0.24 6.38
N ILE A 6 6.98 1.36 6.09
CA ILE A 6 6.72 1.91 4.76
C ILE A 6 6.76 3.44 4.83
N ASP A 7 7.12 4.09 3.71
CA ASP A 7 6.92 5.54 3.56
C ASP A 7 5.45 5.87 3.27
N GLU A 8 4.78 6.53 4.20
CA GLU A 8 3.41 7.00 4.02
C GLU A 8 3.33 8.39 3.37
N HIS A 9 2.28 8.62 2.58
CA HIS A 9 1.95 9.94 2.03
C HIS A 9 1.61 10.92 3.16
N PRO A 10 2.19 12.13 3.19
CA PRO A 10 2.14 13.04 4.33
C PRO A 10 0.73 13.55 4.58
N ASP A 11 -0.05 13.70 3.51
CA ASP A 11 -1.46 14.06 3.63
C ASP A 11 -2.32 12.92 4.17
N SER A 12 -1.93 11.64 4.03
CA SER A 12 -2.72 10.50 4.56
C SER A 12 -2.42 10.16 6.00
N ILE A 13 -1.28 10.63 6.52
CA ILE A 13 -0.88 10.42 7.92
C ILE A 13 -1.99 10.95 8.82
N ASN A 14 -2.73 10.02 9.40
CA ASN A 14 -3.78 10.26 10.37
C ASN A 14 -3.35 9.76 11.76
N ASP A 15 -2.67 8.61 11.80
CA ASP A 15 -2.29 7.86 12.99
C ASP A 15 -0.84 7.34 12.90
N GLY A 16 -0.39 6.55 13.89
CA GLY A 16 0.96 5.97 13.94
C GLY A 16 1.15 4.64 13.21
N GLY A 17 0.32 4.32 12.21
CA GLY A 17 0.36 3.04 11.50
C GLY A 17 -0.25 3.13 10.10
N PHE A 18 0.04 2.11 9.28
CA PHE A 18 -0.40 2.03 7.90
C PHE A 18 -1.35 0.85 7.68
N ALA A 19 -2.62 1.15 7.48
CA ALA A 19 -3.70 0.20 7.28
C ALA A 19 -3.81 -0.24 5.82
N VAL A 20 -3.89 -1.55 5.63
CA VAL A 20 -4.12 -2.17 4.32
C VAL A 20 -5.41 -2.95 4.39
N GLN A 21 -6.37 -2.59 3.54
CA GLN A 21 -7.57 -3.39 3.38
C GLN A 21 -7.36 -4.49 2.34
N MET A 22 -7.42 -5.74 2.80
CA MET A 22 -7.25 -6.92 1.92
C MET A 22 -8.39 -6.99 0.88
N PRO A 23 -8.08 -6.95 -0.43
CA PRO A 23 -9.11 -7.01 -1.47
C PRO A 23 -9.85 -8.36 -1.47
N LEU A 24 -11.14 -8.35 -1.81
CA LEU A 24 -11.91 -9.59 -2.01
C LEU A 24 -11.90 -10.07 -3.47
N ASN A 25 -11.47 -9.21 -4.39
CA ASN A 25 -11.26 -9.45 -5.81
C ASN A 25 -10.45 -8.28 -6.38
N LEU A 26 -10.01 -8.39 -7.65
CA LEU A 26 -9.23 -7.34 -8.32
C LEU A 26 -9.95 -5.99 -8.40
N GLY A 27 -11.28 -5.97 -8.55
CA GLY A 27 -12.08 -4.73 -8.60
C GLY A 27 -12.19 -4.02 -7.25
N GLY A 28 -11.87 -4.70 -6.14
CA GLY A 28 -11.97 -4.18 -4.78
C GLY A 28 -10.70 -3.53 -4.23
N THR A 29 -9.69 -3.26 -5.07
CA THR A 29 -8.45 -2.61 -4.66
C THR A 29 -8.65 -1.14 -4.28
N ARG A 30 -8.09 -0.75 -3.15
CA ARG A 30 -8.15 0.60 -2.58
C ARG A 30 -6.98 0.86 -1.64
N TRP A 31 -6.64 2.13 -1.47
CA TRP A 31 -5.77 2.59 -0.40
C TRP A 31 -6.63 3.07 0.77
N VAL A 32 -6.35 2.57 1.98
CA VAL A 32 -6.90 3.13 3.21
C VAL A 32 -5.96 4.24 3.64
N ASP A 33 -4.72 3.87 3.96
CA ASP A 33 -3.60 4.79 4.00
C ASP A 33 -2.85 4.73 2.68
N VAL A 34 -2.31 5.87 2.25
CA VAL A 34 -1.78 6.06 0.91
C VAL A 34 -0.26 6.01 0.97
N PRO A 35 0.41 5.18 0.17
CA PRO A 35 1.86 5.14 0.20
C PRO A 35 2.47 6.38 -0.46
N ALA A 36 3.68 6.75 -0.05
CA ALA A 36 4.44 7.80 -0.71
C ALA A 36 4.95 7.37 -2.10
N LYS A 37 5.32 8.35 -2.94
CA LYS A 37 5.90 8.11 -4.28
C LYS A 37 7.17 8.95 -4.56
N TYR A 38 7.88 9.36 -3.52
CA TYR A 38 8.97 10.34 -3.57
C TYR A 38 10.19 9.90 -4.38
N HIS A 39 10.52 8.61 -4.36
CA HIS A 39 11.77 8.10 -4.91
C HIS A 39 11.60 7.68 -6.38
N CYS A 40 11.36 8.65 -7.26
CA CYS A 40 11.08 8.42 -8.68
C CYS A 40 9.85 7.51 -8.90
N ASN A 41 8.71 7.87 -8.31
CA ASN A 41 7.50 7.05 -8.27
C ASN A 41 7.69 5.73 -7.52
N SER A 42 8.48 5.74 -6.44
CA SER A 42 8.75 4.56 -5.62
C SER A 42 8.61 4.84 -4.13
N CYS A 43 8.54 3.77 -3.35
CA CYS A 43 8.40 3.75 -1.90
C CYS A 43 9.34 2.72 -1.28
N GLY A 44 9.92 3.05 -0.13
CA GLY A 44 10.72 2.14 0.67
C GLY A 44 9.86 1.21 1.52
N PHE A 45 10.25 -0.06 1.58
CA PHE A 45 9.69 -1.05 2.49
C PHE A 45 10.82 -1.74 3.25
N SER A 46 10.64 -1.94 4.55
CA SER A 46 11.48 -2.82 5.36
C SER A 46 10.67 -4.03 5.84
N PHE A 47 11.34 -5.17 5.99
CA PHE A 47 10.68 -6.45 6.23
C PHE A 47 11.16 -7.14 7.50
N ALA A 48 10.32 -8.03 8.02
CA ALA A 48 10.52 -8.71 9.29
C ALA A 48 11.75 -9.62 9.35
N ASP A 49 12.25 -10.07 8.21
CA ASP A 49 13.48 -10.86 8.08
C ASP A 49 14.74 -9.98 7.89
N GLY A 50 14.59 -8.65 7.98
CA GLY A 50 15.70 -7.70 8.02
C GLY A 50 16.12 -7.10 6.68
N HIS A 51 15.50 -7.48 5.57
CA HIS A 51 15.79 -6.87 4.27
C HIS A 51 14.97 -5.60 4.02
N SER A 52 15.29 -4.90 2.93
CA SER A 52 14.53 -3.74 2.46
C SER A 52 14.39 -3.76 0.95
N GLU A 53 13.26 -3.28 0.45
CA GLU A 53 12.95 -3.16 -0.98
C GLU A 53 12.59 -1.70 -1.29
N ILE A 54 12.98 -1.22 -2.48
CA ILE A 54 12.39 -0.02 -3.08
C ILE A 54 11.40 -0.51 -4.12
N HIS A 55 10.11 -0.32 -3.87
CA HIS A 55 9.07 -0.70 -4.81
C HIS A 55 8.69 0.49 -5.68
N ARG A 56 8.94 0.38 -6.99
CA ARG A 56 8.49 1.36 -7.98
C ARG A 56 7.06 1.08 -8.38
N TRP A 57 6.19 2.06 -8.16
CA TRP A 57 4.76 1.97 -8.46
C TRP A 57 4.52 1.81 -9.95
N LEU A 58 3.68 0.84 -10.32
CA LEU A 58 3.26 0.59 -11.69
C LEU A 58 2.19 1.58 -12.15
N VAL A 59 1.36 2.06 -11.22
CA VAL A 59 0.29 3.03 -11.46
C VAL A 59 0.47 4.24 -10.54
N PRO A 60 1.55 5.03 -10.67
CA PRO A 60 1.85 6.13 -9.75
C PRO A 60 0.82 7.26 -9.75
N ARG A 61 0.01 7.36 -10.81
CA ARG A 61 -1.13 8.29 -10.87
C ARG A 61 -2.27 7.92 -9.92
N ALA A 62 -2.28 6.69 -9.42
CA ALA A 62 -3.24 6.21 -8.43
C ALA A 62 -2.82 6.56 -6.98
N ILE A 63 -1.72 7.29 -6.85
CA ILE A 63 -1.25 7.93 -5.62
C ILE A 63 -1.33 9.45 -5.89
N PRO A 64 -2.08 10.23 -5.09
CA PRO A 64 -2.23 11.67 -5.28
C PRO A 64 -0.90 12.42 -5.17
N GLU A 65 -0.90 13.68 -5.60
CA GLU A 65 0.21 14.60 -5.34
C GLU A 65 0.13 15.13 -3.91
N VAL A 66 1.30 15.45 -3.34
CA VAL A 66 1.38 16.03 -2.00
C VAL A 66 0.87 17.47 -2.01
N THR A 67 -0.02 17.78 -1.08
CA THR A 67 -0.58 19.13 -0.87
C THR A 67 -0.31 19.69 0.52
N TYR A 68 0.13 18.87 1.47
CA TYR A 68 0.24 19.19 2.90
C TYR A 68 -1.09 19.60 3.53
N ILE A 69 -2.20 19.16 2.93
CA ILE A 69 -3.55 19.29 3.46
C ILE A 69 -4.04 17.88 3.71
N GLY A 70 -4.44 17.58 4.95
CA GLY A 70 -4.86 16.23 5.34
C GLY A 70 -5.91 15.66 4.38
N MET A 71 -5.69 14.44 3.90
CA MET A 71 -6.65 13.66 3.15
C MET A 71 -7.46 12.78 4.11
N SER A 72 -8.74 12.58 3.79
CA SER A 72 -9.63 11.74 4.57
C SER A 72 -10.39 10.80 3.65
N GLY A 73 -10.62 9.59 4.14
CA GLY A 73 -11.41 8.57 3.46
C GLY A 73 -10.58 7.60 2.62
N ILE A 74 -11.30 6.67 1.98
CA ILE A 74 -10.72 5.57 1.22
C ILE A 74 -10.54 5.99 -0.24
N LEU A 75 -9.33 5.79 -0.76
CA LEU A 75 -9.04 6.01 -2.18
C LEU A 75 -9.29 4.73 -2.97
N ASN A 76 -10.44 4.68 -3.67
CA ASN A 76 -10.79 3.53 -4.51
C ASN A 76 -9.99 3.55 -5.81
N VAL A 77 -9.21 2.49 -6.04
CA VAL A 77 -8.32 2.34 -7.20
C VAL A 77 -8.49 0.94 -7.77
N PRO A 78 -9.63 0.63 -8.42
CA PRO A 78 -9.97 -0.72 -8.85
C PRO A 78 -8.95 -1.29 -9.84
N ASN A 79 -8.71 -2.60 -9.78
CA ASN A 79 -7.76 -3.35 -10.61
C ASN A 79 -6.32 -2.82 -10.53
N ASN A 80 -5.89 -2.31 -9.37
CA ASN A 80 -4.55 -1.73 -9.21
C ASN A 80 -3.54 -2.80 -8.73
N PRO A 81 -2.53 -3.16 -9.54
CA PRO A 81 -1.54 -4.18 -9.18
C PRO A 81 -0.64 -3.77 -8.01
N ASP A 82 -0.48 -2.47 -7.75
CA ASP A 82 0.33 -1.98 -6.63
C ASP A 82 -0.34 -2.27 -5.28
N VAL A 83 -1.67 -2.11 -5.20
CA VAL A 83 -2.44 -2.51 -4.01
C VAL A 83 -2.31 -4.01 -3.77
N ILE A 84 -2.36 -4.80 -4.84
CA ILE A 84 -2.19 -6.26 -4.75
C ILE A 84 -0.79 -6.63 -4.25
N TRP A 85 0.24 -5.95 -4.75
CA TRP A 85 1.63 -6.17 -4.31
C TRP A 85 1.80 -5.90 -2.81
N THR A 86 1.23 -4.80 -2.32
CA THR A 86 1.25 -4.44 -0.89
C THR A 86 0.44 -5.43 -0.07
N ALA A 87 -0.77 -5.80 -0.51
CA ALA A 87 -1.62 -6.76 0.20
C ALA A 87 -0.93 -8.12 0.38
N LYS A 88 -0.26 -8.64 -0.66
CA LYS A 88 0.51 -9.90 -0.62
C LYS A 88 1.68 -9.88 0.38
N ARG A 89 2.11 -8.70 0.84
CA ARG A 89 3.19 -8.50 1.81
C ARG A 89 2.71 -8.02 3.19
N THR A 90 1.41 -7.82 3.36
CA THR A 90 0.82 -7.29 4.60
C THR A 90 0.37 -8.41 5.53
N SER A 91 -0.25 -9.45 4.99
CA SER A 91 -0.78 -10.55 5.80
C SER A 91 -0.94 -11.82 4.96
N ALA A 92 -1.22 -12.94 5.63
CA ALA A 92 -1.49 -14.23 5.03
C ALA A 92 -2.76 -14.84 5.63
N ARG A 93 -3.44 -15.69 4.85
CA ARG A 93 -4.59 -16.41 5.36
C ARG A 93 -4.16 -17.50 6.35
N ILE A 94 -4.86 -17.59 7.47
CA ILE A 94 -4.61 -18.63 8.48
C ILE A 94 -4.88 -20.05 7.94
N ASP A 95 -5.81 -20.17 6.99
CA ASP A 95 -6.19 -21.46 6.37
C ASP A 95 -5.29 -21.86 5.20
N GLY A 96 -4.30 -21.03 4.83
CA GLY A 96 -3.38 -21.30 3.73
C GLY A 96 -4.03 -21.30 2.33
N THR A 97 -5.31 -20.96 2.20
CA THR A 97 -5.96 -20.92 0.89
C THR A 97 -5.40 -19.75 0.05
N PRO A 98 -5.42 -19.85 -1.30
CA PRO A 98 -4.95 -18.76 -2.15
C PRO A 98 -5.74 -17.47 -1.95
N LEU A 99 -5.08 -16.34 -2.17
CA LEU A 99 -5.74 -15.03 -2.21
C LEU A 99 -6.68 -14.96 -3.43
N PRO A 100 -7.80 -14.22 -3.35
CA PRO A 100 -8.81 -14.16 -4.41
C PRO A 100 -8.39 -13.24 -5.59
N TYR A 101 -7.09 -13.05 -5.82
CA TYR A 101 -6.50 -12.11 -6.78
C TYR A 101 -5.03 -12.42 -7.14
#